data_AF-A0A518DRD5-F1
#
_entry.id   AF-A0A518DRD5-F1
#
_cell.length_a   1.000
_cell.length_b   1.000
_cell.length_c   1.000
_cell.angle_alpha   90.00
_cell.angle_beta   90.00
_cell.angle_gamma   90.00
#
_symmetry.space_group_name_H-M   'P 1'
#
loop_
_entity.id
_entity.type
_entity.pdbx_description
1 polymer ?
#
loop_
_entity_poly.entity_id
_entity_poly.type
_entity_poly.pdbx_seq_one_letter_code
_entity_poly.pdbx_strand_id
1 'polypeptide(L)'
;MATFAFRTLLRPLCWAAFAVAVGLIPLGTVSAASPSALELAAFLEADSVDAVLSAGAETDPRAEYVIALAAMKARKYDEALARLDAATTRERTNLAAWRAKFWLLTYRKNRDHAIAQMKQLTLLFPERAANSEIDRELQLSALWMGRLCEYMASPGEHPPAGEAAAQIEARLQGDYLTQFQQGRREVIEEHEKYLAEIEASRADDETAATERAENDANFVANERDRVATERDQIETSLSDAQKTATDAAAAIDKGFAPLQQQLQQLRLAVGPIQARINSLQLQHNDVIAQAARIQDPVLKESLLGQTDAIIIQLRRERDFLRPYEFEAARLNAEYQRLMQQKAIVGAQFQGQVNQANSRQESLNRTEKNLNRQENKPVRTTIPSSTRTRGMQAKAESLTSYQAFPLEEERLRMIQLLRQ
;
A
#
# COMPACT_ATOMS: atom_id res chain seq x y z
N MET A 1 33.73 12.04 -12.03
CA MET A 1 33.39 12.15 -13.46
C MET A 1 31.92 12.56 -13.51
N ALA A 2 31.65 13.87 -13.44
CA ALA A 2 31.41 14.76 -14.58
C ALA A 2 30.00 14.55 -15.18
N THR A 3 28.98 15.27 -14.67
CA THR A 3 28.34 16.49 -15.24
C THR A 3 27.71 16.32 -16.62
N PHE A 4 26.44 16.74 -16.78
CA PHE A 4 25.84 17.51 -17.90
C PHE A 4 24.31 17.61 -17.67
N ALA A 5 23.75 18.71 -17.14
CA ALA A 5 23.35 19.97 -17.79
C ALA A 5 22.09 19.84 -18.69
N PHE A 6 20.94 20.36 -18.25
CA PHE A 6 20.38 21.71 -18.47
C PHE A 6 19.82 21.94 -19.89
N ARG A 7 18.50 22.17 -20.00
CA ARG A 7 17.87 22.79 -21.17
C ARG A 7 16.62 23.58 -20.77
N THR A 8 16.85 24.87 -20.52
CA THR A 8 15.91 25.99 -20.64
C THR A 8 15.67 26.35 -22.12
N LEU A 9 14.72 27.27 -22.37
CA LEU A 9 14.34 28.04 -23.59
C LEU A 9 12.85 27.80 -23.87
N LEU A 10 11.97 28.76 -24.19
CA LEU A 10 11.98 30.20 -24.40
C LEU A 10 10.51 30.66 -24.48
N ARG A 11 10.17 31.84 -23.96
CA ARG A 11 8.99 32.62 -24.37
C ARG A 11 9.27 33.31 -25.72
N PRO A 12 8.23 33.74 -26.43
CA PRO A 12 8.21 35.15 -26.80
C PRO A 12 6.86 35.85 -26.55
N LEU A 13 7.01 37.13 -26.22
CA LEU A 13 6.01 38.20 -26.26
C LEU A 13 5.70 38.55 -27.73
N CYS A 14 4.44 38.87 -28.03
CA CYS A 14 4.08 39.78 -29.12
C CYS A 14 2.96 40.72 -28.66
N TRP A 15 3.28 42.01 -28.68
CA TRP A 15 2.34 43.13 -28.69
C TRP A 15 1.64 43.21 -30.06
N ALA A 16 0.37 43.62 -30.07
CA ALA A 16 -0.21 44.36 -31.19
C ALA A 16 -1.40 45.20 -30.72
N ALA A 17 -1.30 46.51 -30.95
CA ALA A 17 -2.33 47.51 -30.77
C ALA A 17 -3.19 47.63 -32.04
N PHE A 18 -4.50 47.85 -31.92
CA PHE A 18 -5.39 48.45 -32.94
C PHE A 18 -6.65 48.91 -32.16
N ALA A 19 -6.91 50.21 -31.98
CA ALA A 19 -7.41 51.22 -32.91
C ALA A 19 -8.85 51.58 -32.54
N VAL A 20 -9.02 52.87 -32.26
CA VAL A 20 -10.25 53.56 -31.90
C VAL A 20 -11.15 53.70 -33.14
N ALA A 21 -12.42 53.33 -33.02
CA ALA A 21 -13.48 53.74 -33.94
C ALA A 21 -14.69 54.18 -33.12
N VAL A 22 -14.86 55.50 -33.03
CA VAL A 22 -16.01 56.19 -32.46
C VAL A 22 -17.14 56.11 -33.49
N GLY A 23 -18.22 55.41 -33.13
CA GLY A 23 -19.49 55.41 -33.86
C GLY A 23 -20.59 55.99 -32.97
N LEU A 24 -21.01 57.22 -33.27
CA LEU A 24 -22.21 57.84 -32.71
C LEU A 24 -23.46 57.05 -33.13
N ILE A 25 -24.23 56.55 -32.16
CA ILE A 25 -25.59 56.03 -32.34
C ILE A 25 -26.54 56.98 -31.61
N PRO A 26 -27.66 57.41 -32.23
CA PRO A 26 -28.59 58.33 -31.59
C PRO A 26 -29.32 57.67 -30.43
N LEU A 27 -29.36 58.37 -29.29
CA LEU A 27 -30.18 58.04 -28.12
C LEU A 27 -31.66 58.16 -28.48
N GLY A 28 -32.28 57.03 -28.82
CA GLY A 28 -33.72 56.86 -28.70
C GLY A 28 -34.06 56.56 -27.25
N THR A 29 -34.79 57.46 -26.59
CA THR A 29 -35.35 57.22 -25.25
C THR A 29 -36.45 56.17 -25.35
N VAL A 30 -36.08 54.89 -25.25
CA VAL A 30 -37.02 53.81 -24.97
C VAL A 30 -37.25 53.82 -23.46
N SER A 31 -38.44 54.23 -23.04
CA SER A 31 -38.93 53.99 -21.69
C SER A 31 -39.08 52.48 -21.51
N ALA A 32 -38.03 51.82 -20.99
CA ALA A 32 -38.07 50.41 -20.65
C ALA A 32 -39.07 50.22 -19.50
N ALA A 33 -40.17 49.52 -19.78
CA ALA A 33 -41.08 49.08 -18.74
C ALA A 33 -40.32 48.14 -17.79
N SER A 34 -40.46 48.38 -16.49
CA SER A 34 -39.87 47.52 -15.46
C SER A 34 -40.45 46.10 -15.56
N PRO A 35 -39.64 45.06 -15.34
CA PRO A 35 -39.89 43.71 -15.83
C PRO A 35 -41.06 42.93 -15.23
N SER A 36 -41.96 43.42 -14.41
CA SER A 36 -42.89 42.54 -13.67
C SER A 36 -42.20 41.47 -12.80
N ALA A 37 -42.82 41.19 -11.67
CA ALA A 37 -42.22 40.35 -10.66
C ALA A 37 -42.20 38.84 -11.08
N LEU A 38 -43.03 38.46 -12.07
CA LEU A 38 -43.06 37.14 -12.70
C LEU A 38 -41.82 36.81 -13.56
N GLU A 39 -41.22 37.80 -14.22
CA GLU A 39 -40.01 37.57 -15.03
C GLU A 39 -38.81 37.26 -14.11
N LEU A 40 -38.66 38.01 -13.01
CA LEU A 40 -37.63 37.78 -11.99
C LEU A 40 -37.70 36.37 -11.39
N ALA A 41 -38.91 35.85 -11.20
CA ALA A 41 -39.14 34.49 -10.71
C ALA A 41 -38.70 33.41 -11.71
N ALA A 42 -38.91 33.60 -13.01
CA ALA A 42 -38.45 32.67 -14.06
C ALA A 42 -36.91 32.67 -14.20
N PHE A 43 -36.26 33.80 -13.95
CA PHE A 43 -34.80 33.91 -14.02
C PHE A 43 -34.08 33.25 -12.85
N LEU A 44 -34.67 33.28 -11.65
CA LEU A 44 -34.19 32.53 -10.50
C LEU A 44 -34.22 31.02 -10.74
N GLU A 45 -35.15 30.50 -11.55
CA GLU A 45 -35.19 29.10 -11.98
C GLU A 45 -34.12 28.77 -13.04
N ALA A 46 -33.75 29.74 -13.88
CA ALA A 46 -32.78 29.57 -14.97
C ALA A 46 -31.30 29.59 -14.54
N ASP A 47 -31.01 29.76 -13.25
CA ASP A 47 -29.65 29.81 -12.67
C ASP A 47 -28.69 30.88 -13.28
N SER A 48 -29.20 31.86 -14.04
CA SER A 48 -28.37 32.87 -14.71
C SER A 48 -28.52 34.27 -14.09
N VAL A 49 -27.43 34.75 -13.48
CA VAL A 49 -27.32 36.11 -12.90
C VAL A 49 -27.53 37.20 -13.97
N ASP A 50 -27.03 37.00 -15.19
CA ASP A 50 -27.11 37.98 -16.28
C ASP A 50 -28.55 38.22 -16.74
N ALA A 51 -29.43 37.21 -16.65
CA ALA A 51 -30.82 37.35 -17.04
C ALA A 51 -31.62 38.18 -16.03
N VAL A 52 -31.36 38.02 -14.72
CA VAL A 52 -31.95 38.85 -13.66
C VAL A 52 -31.57 40.33 -13.83
N LEU A 53 -30.31 40.60 -14.18
CA LEU A 53 -29.81 41.97 -14.43
C LEU A 53 -30.42 42.59 -15.69
N SER A 54 -30.62 41.81 -16.76
CA SER A 54 -31.12 42.30 -18.05
C SER A 54 -32.60 42.71 -18.04
N ALA A 55 -33.38 42.24 -17.06
CA ALA A 55 -34.81 42.45 -17.03
C ALA A 55 -35.22 43.87 -16.60
N GLY A 56 -34.38 44.63 -15.89
CA GLY A 56 -34.78 45.93 -15.28
C GLY A 56 -35.09 45.81 -13.78
N ALA A 57 -34.48 44.82 -13.13
CA ALA A 57 -34.53 44.59 -11.68
C ALA A 57 -33.91 45.74 -10.84
N GLU A 58 -33.22 46.69 -11.46
CA GLU A 58 -32.49 47.78 -10.79
C GLU A 58 -33.39 48.59 -9.82
N THR A 59 -34.69 48.69 -10.09
CA THR A 59 -35.64 49.44 -9.26
C THR A 59 -36.26 48.66 -8.10
N ASP A 60 -36.20 47.32 -8.08
CA ASP A 60 -36.77 46.53 -6.98
C ASP A 60 -35.75 46.41 -5.82
N PRO A 61 -36.08 46.80 -4.57
CA PRO A 61 -35.18 46.65 -3.42
C PRO A 61 -34.76 45.21 -3.14
N ARG A 62 -35.55 44.21 -3.57
CA ARG A 62 -35.28 42.78 -3.37
C ARG A 62 -34.32 42.18 -4.40
N ALA A 63 -34.10 42.87 -5.53
CA ALA A 63 -33.29 42.36 -6.63
C ALA A 63 -31.84 42.06 -6.20
N GLU A 64 -31.25 42.92 -5.37
CA GLU A 64 -29.87 42.73 -4.89
C GLU A 64 -29.70 41.45 -4.06
N TYR A 65 -30.68 41.12 -3.22
CA TYR A 65 -30.64 39.88 -2.43
C TYR A 65 -30.77 38.64 -3.32
N VAL A 66 -31.68 38.68 -4.29
CA VAL A 66 -31.88 37.60 -5.27
C VAL A 66 -30.61 37.33 -6.08
N ILE A 67 -29.96 38.39 -6.57
CA ILE A 67 -28.69 38.29 -7.30
C ILE A 67 -27.61 37.70 -6.38
N ALA A 68 -27.57 38.09 -5.11
CA ALA A 68 -26.64 37.53 -4.15
C ALA A 68 -26.83 36.02 -3.96
N LEU A 69 -28.06 35.53 -3.83
CA LEU A 69 -28.35 34.09 -3.68
C LEU A 69 -27.89 33.30 -4.92
N ALA A 70 -28.15 33.82 -6.12
CA ALA A 70 -27.67 33.21 -7.36
C ALA A 70 -26.13 33.19 -7.42
N ALA A 71 -25.47 34.28 -7.02
CA ALA A 71 -24.02 34.35 -6.92
C ALA A 71 -23.44 33.37 -5.88
N MET A 72 -24.10 33.19 -4.73
CA MET A 72 -23.71 32.19 -3.72
C MET A 72 -23.80 30.77 -4.28
N LYS A 73 -24.86 30.45 -5.04
CA LYS A 73 -25.03 29.15 -5.71
C LYS A 73 -23.94 28.90 -6.74
N ALA A 74 -23.59 29.93 -7.52
CA ALA A 74 -22.48 29.91 -8.47
C ALA A 74 -21.09 30.00 -7.81
N ARG A 75 -21.02 30.02 -6.47
CA ARG A 75 -19.79 30.17 -5.66
C ARG A 75 -18.99 31.45 -5.94
N LYS A 76 -19.64 32.48 -6.48
CA LYS A 76 -19.08 33.82 -6.70
C LYS A 76 -19.21 34.66 -5.43
N TYR A 77 -18.48 34.29 -4.39
CA TYR A 77 -18.70 34.82 -3.04
C TYR A 77 -18.35 36.31 -2.85
N ASP A 78 -17.37 36.85 -3.58
CA ASP A 78 -17.06 38.28 -3.54
C ASP A 78 -18.22 39.11 -4.11
N GLU A 79 -18.76 38.68 -5.25
CA GLU A 79 -19.91 39.31 -5.89
C GLU A 79 -21.14 39.20 -4.99
N ALA A 80 -21.43 38.00 -4.47
CA ALA A 80 -22.53 37.80 -3.54
C ALA A 80 -22.44 38.74 -2.33
N LEU A 81 -21.25 38.90 -1.75
CA LEU A 81 -21.07 39.76 -0.58
C LEU A 81 -21.34 41.24 -0.92
N ALA A 82 -20.82 41.74 -2.05
CA ALA A 82 -21.09 43.10 -2.50
C ALA A 82 -22.59 43.36 -2.74
N ARG A 83 -23.30 42.35 -3.27
CA ARG A 83 -24.75 42.39 -3.47
C ARG A 83 -25.53 42.36 -2.15
N LEU A 84 -25.07 41.60 -1.17
CA LEU A 84 -25.63 41.60 0.19
C LEU A 84 -25.40 42.93 0.91
N ASP A 85 -24.24 43.56 0.71
CA ASP A 85 -23.97 44.92 1.20
C ASP A 85 -24.95 45.93 0.61
N ALA A 86 -25.18 45.89 -0.70
CA ALA A 86 -26.17 46.74 -1.37
C ALA A 86 -27.59 46.47 -0.87
N ALA A 87 -28.00 45.20 -0.77
CA ALA A 87 -29.32 44.79 -0.28
C ALA A 87 -29.59 45.30 1.15
N THR A 88 -28.64 45.06 2.07
CA THR A 88 -28.77 45.48 3.48
C THR A 88 -28.69 46.99 3.67
N THR A 89 -28.03 47.71 2.76
CA THR A 89 -28.00 49.19 2.76
C THR A 89 -29.33 49.77 2.27
N ARG A 90 -29.89 49.19 1.20
CA ARG A 90 -31.13 49.65 0.57
C ARG A 90 -32.37 49.33 1.41
N GLU A 91 -32.42 48.13 1.97
CA GLU A 91 -33.53 47.67 2.81
C GLU A 91 -32.98 47.07 4.11
N ARG A 92 -32.84 47.91 5.13
CA ARG A 92 -32.28 47.51 6.43
C ARG A 92 -33.12 46.42 7.13
N THR A 93 -34.41 46.35 6.82
CA THR A 93 -35.37 45.37 7.35
C THR A 93 -35.32 44.03 6.63
N ASN A 94 -34.50 43.87 5.58
CA ASN A 94 -34.32 42.58 4.91
C ASN A 94 -33.42 41.66 5.74
N LEU A 95 -34.02 41.01 6.75
CA LEU A 95 -33.32 40.15 7.71
C LEU A 95 -32.71 38.90 7.06
N ALA A 96 -33.30 38.41 5.98
CA ALA A 96 -32.77 37.29 5.22
C ALA A 96 -31.42 37.64 4.54
N ALA A 97 -31.32 38.84 3.95
CA ALA A 97 -30.06 39.35 3.42
C ALA A 97 -28.99 39.51 4.50
N TRP A 98 -29.37 39.98 5.70
CA TRP A 98 -28.44 40.04 6.84
C TRP A 98 -27.92 38.66 7.26
N ARG A 99 -28.81 37.66 7.37
CA ARG A 99 -28.40 36.28 7.67
C ARG A 99 -27.43 35.76 6.61
N ALA A 100 -27.79 35.81 5.32
CA ALA A 100 -26.91 35.38 4.24
C ALA A 100 -25.52 36.05 4.29
N LYS A 101 -25.49 37.35 4.59
CA LYS A 101 -24.27 38.15 4.73
C LYS A 101 -23.38 37.64 5.86
N PHE A 102 -23.95 37.42 7.05
CA PHE A 102 -23.21 36.91 8.20
C PHE A 102 -22.61 35.54 7.93
N TRP A 103 -23.39 34.63 7.38
CA TRP A 103 -22.91 33.29 7.07
C TRP A 103 -21.80 33.33 6.04
N LEU A 104 -21.92 34.15 5.00
CA LEU A 104 -20.90 34.25 3.97
C LEU A 104 -19.59 34.82 4.52
N LEU A 105 -19.66 35.85 5.37
CA LEU A 105 -18.48 36.41 6.04
C LEU A 105 -17.81 35.37 6.96
N THR A 106 -18.59 34.63 7.76
CA THR A 106 -18.09 33.57 8.63
C THR A 106 -17.50 32.41 7.83
N TYR A 107 -18.16 31.98 6.76
CA TYR A 107 -17.71 30.91 5.85
C TYR A 107 -16.36 31.25 5.22
N ARG A 108 -16.16 32.51 4.85
CA ARG A 108 -14.89 33.03 4.32
C ARG A 108 -13.85 33.35 5.38
N LYS A 109 -14.11 33.02 6.65
CA LYS A 109 -13.24 33.30 7.81
C LYS A 109 -12.98 34.80 8.03
N ASN A 110 -13.83 35.69 7.52
CA ASN A 110 -13.79 37.12 7.81
C ASN A 110 -14.58 37.43 9.09
N ARG A 111 -14.10 36.89 10.21
CA ARG A 111 -14.83 36.84 11.50
C ARG A 111 -15.08 38.23 12.08
N ASP A 112 -14.10 39.12 12.05
CA ASP A 112 -14.22 40.48 12.58
C ASP A 112 -15.30 41.30 11.87
N HIS A 113 -15.37 41.16 10.53
CA HIS A 113 -16.38 41.84 9.75
C HIS A 113 -17.77 41.26 10.00
N ALA A 114 -17.89 39.92 10.09
CA ALA A 114 -19.15 39.27 10.46
C ALA A 114 -19.67 39.80 11.81
N ILE A 115 -18.79 39.85 12.81
CA ILE A 115 -19.09 40.37 14.16
C ILE A 115 -19.54 41.83 14.10
N ALA A 116 -18.82 42.70 13.38
CA ALA A 116 -19.17 44.11 13.27
C ALA A 116 -20.55 44.30 12.63
N GLN A 117 -20.88 43.50 11.62
CA GLN A 117 -22.17 43.53 10.94
C GLN A 117 -23.31 42.97 11.82
N MET A 118 -23.06 41.93 12.62
CA MET A 118 -24.03 41.44 13.61
C MET A 118 -24.36 42.52 14.65
N LYS A 119 -23.35 43.24 15.16
CA LYS A 119 -23.57 44.38 16.07
C LYS A 119 -24.42 45.48 15.42
N GLN A 120 -24.30 45.72 14.12
CA GLN A 120 -25.16 46.67 13.42
C GLN A 120 -26.62 46.20 13.36
N LEU A 121 -26.87 44.91 13.08
CA LEU A 121 -28.22 44.36 13.07
C LEU A 121 -28.88 44.43 14.45
N THR A 122 -28.13 44.26 15.54
CA THR A 122 -28.72 44.39 16.90
C THR A 122 -29.37 45.74 17.16
N LEU A 123 -28.96 46.80 16.46
CA LEU A 123 -29.56 48.14 16.57
C LEU A 123 -30.97 48.21 15.96
N LEU A 124 -31.37 47.21 15.18
CA LEU A 124 -32.68 47.13 14.53
C LEU A 124 -33.69 46.32 15.37
N PHE A 125 -33.25 45.66 16.46
CA PHE A 125 -34.15 44.91 17.33
C PHE A 125 -34.96 45.87 18.20
N PRO A 126 -36.29 45.71 18.27
CA PRO A 126 -37.11 46.50 19.18
C PRO A 126 -36.85 46.08 20.64
N GLU A 127 -37.06 46.99 21.58
CA GLU A 127 -36.92 46.70 23.02
C GLU A 127 -37.90 45.59 23.48
N ARG A 128 -39.06 45.50 22.83
CA ARG A 128 -40.08 44.50 23.13
C ARG A 128 -40.56 43.83 21.85
N ALA A 129 -40.55 42.50 21.84
CA ALA A 129 -41.11 41.72 20.74
C ALA A 129 -42.61 42.01 20.58
N ALA A 130 -43.03 42.27 19.35
CA ALA A 130 -44.44 42.18 18.99
C ALA A 130 -44.74 40.75 18.50
N ASN A 131 -46.01 40.40 18.33
CA ASN A 131 -46.41 39.11 17.76
C ASN A 131 -46.58 39.22 16.24
N SER A 132 -45.70 39.93 15.55
CA SER A 132 -45.74 40.12 14.10
C SER A 132 -44.87 39.11 13.35
N GLU A 133 -45.04 39.01 12.03
CA GLU A 133 -44.17 38.21 11.17
C GLU A 133 -42.71 38.69 11.21
N ILE A 134 -42.51 40.01 11.29
CA ILE A 134 -41.17 40.62 11.40
C ILE A 134 -40.49 40.20 12.71
N ASP A 135 -41.24 40.06 13.81
CA ASP A 135 -40.68 39.60 15.08
C ASP A 135 -40.18 38.16 15.02
N ARG A 136 -40.91 37.29 14.31
CA ARG A 136 -40.46 35.91 14.09
C ARG A 136 -39.16 35.88 13.29
N GLU A 137 -39.03 36.70 12.26
CA GLU A 137 -37.79 36.83 11.49
C GLU A 137 -36.63 37.40 12.31
N LEU A 138 -36.90 38.33 13.23
CA LEU A 138 -35.91 38.85 14.18
C LEU A 138 -35.48 37.77 15.17
N GLN A 139 -36.41 36.98 15.71
CA GLN A 139 -36.13 35.84 16.59
C GLN A 139 -35.26 34.79 15.87
N LEU A 140 -35.59 34.43 14.63
CA LEU A 140 -34.77 33.54 13.80
C LEU A 140 -33.38 34.12 13.56
N SER A 141 -33.27 35.43 13.32
CA SER A 141 -31.99 36.10 13.13
C SER A 141 -31.16 36.13 14.41
N ALA A 142 -31.78 36.29 15.57
CA ALA A 142 -31.11 36.19 16.87
C ALA A 142 -30.56 34.78 17.11
N LEU A 143 -31.37 33.74 16.87
CA LEU A 143 -30.94 32.34 16.92
C LEU A 143 -29.71 32.11 16.02
N TRP A 144 -29.78 32.58 14.79
CA TRP A 144 -28.71 32.48 13.80
C TRP A 144 -27.42 33.20 14.23
N MET A 145 -27.53 34.42 14.74
CA MET A 145 -26.39 35.15 15.29
C MET A 145 -25.76 34.41 16.47
N GLY A 146 -26.57 33.80 17.33
CA GLY A 146 -26.11 32.97 18.44
C GLY A 146 -25.24 31.81 17.97
N ARG A 147 -25.75 31.01 17.02
CA ARG A 147 -25.01 29.89 16.42
C ARG A 147 -23.69 30.34 15.80
N LEU A 148 -23.69 31.42 15.02
CA LEU A 148 -22.49 31.92 14.36
C LEU A 148 -21.46 32.49 15.35
N CYS A 149 -21.90 33.22 16.38
CA CYS A 149 -21.01 33.75 17.42
C CYS A 149 -20.31 32.61 18.16
N GLU A 150 -21.07 31.58 18.54
CA GLU A 150 -20.52 30.43 19.24
C GLU A 150 -19.59 29.60 18.34
N TYR A 151 -19.95 29.38 17.06
CA TYR A 151 -19.06 28.74 16.10
C TYR A 151 -17.75 29.52 15.90
N MET A 152 -17.76 30.86 15.98
CA MET A 152 -16.52 31.62 15.90
C MET A 152 -15.69 31.54 17.18
N ALA A 153 -16.32 31.26 18.33
CA ALA A 153 -15.67 31.13 19.62
C ALA A 153 -15.11 29.71 19.89
N SER A 154 -15.84 28.65 19.50
CA SER A 154 -15.69 27.29 20.07
C SER A 154 -14.72 26.34 19.32
N PRO A 155 -14.60 26.30 17.98
CA PRO A 155 -13.65 25.42 17.27
C PRO A 155 -12.32 26.07 16.88
N GLY A 156 -12.10 27.36 17.16
CA GLY A 156 -10.94 28.07 16.60
C GLY A 156 -10.49 29.29 17.36
N GLU A 157 -10.65 29.27 18.71
CA GLU A 157 -10.24 30.29 19.68
C GLU A 157 -10.06 31.66 19.03
N HIS A 158 -11.17 32.34 18.74
CA HIS A 158 -11.14 33.74 18.34
C HIS A 158 -11.65 34.58 19.51
N PRO A 159 -10.78 35.01 20.44
CA PRO A 159 -11.20 35.73 21.65
C PRO A 159 -12.16 36.92 21.38
N PRO A 160 -12.00 37.70 20.29
CA PRO A 160 -12.97 38.76 19.95
C PRO A 160 -14.42 38.29 19.74
N ALA A 161 -14.65 37.01 19.38
CA ALA A 161 -15.99 36.47 19.18
C ALA A 161 -16.76 36.32 20.50
N GLY A 162 -16.09 35.92 21.58
CA GLY A 162 -16.71 35.81 22.91
C GLY A 162 -17.11 37.18 23.47
N GLU A 163 -16.23 38.17 23.35
CA GLU A 163 -16.54 39.54 23.77
C GLU A 163 -17.67 40.15 22.94
N ALA A 164 -17.66 39.92 21.63
CA ALA A 164 -18.72 40.36 20.74
C ALA A 164 -20.07 39.72 21.07
N ALA A 165 -20.09 38.41 21.38
CA ALA A 165 -21.28 37.72 21.81
C ALA A 165 -21.87 38.37 23.07
N ALA A 166 -21.04 38.68 24.07
CA ALA A 166 -21.48 39.38 25.29
C ALA A 166 -22.05 40.78 25.00
N GLN A 167 -21.46 41.53 24.06
CA GLN A 167 -21.96 42.86 23.67
C GLN A 167 -23.30 42.78 22.92
N ILE A 168 -23.50 41.76 22.09
CA ILE A 168 -24.77 41.48 21.42
C ILE A 168 -25.82 41.07 22.45
N GLU A 169 -25.45 40.17 23.37
CA GLU A 169 -26.31 39.67 24.43
C GLU A 169 -26.83 40.79 25.34
N ALA A 170 -25.96 41.73 25.71
CA ALA A 170 -26.32 42.89 26.54
C ALA A 170 -27.34 43.85 25.89
N ARG A 171 -27.55 43.75 24.57
CA ARG A 171 -28.53 44.57 23.82
C ARG A 171 -29.83 43.86 23.54
N LEU A 172 -29.81 42.53 23.43
CA LEU A 172 -31.01 41.75 23.18
C LEU A 172 -31.85 41.62 24.46
N GLN A 173 -33.17 41.62 24.33
CA GLN A 173 -34.11 41.47 25.44
C GLN A 173 -35.18 40.41 25.11
N GLY A 174 -35.81 39.87 26.15
CA GLY A 174 -36.96 38.96 26.04
C GLY A 174 -36.68 37.72 25.16
N ASP A 175 -37.58 37.47 24.21
CA ASP A 175 -37.53 36.30 23.34
C ASP A 175 -36.28 36.31 22.43
N TYR A 176 -35.79 37.48 21.99
CA TYR A 176 -34.61 37.55 21.14
C TYR A 176 -33.34 37.10 21.86
N LEU A 177 -33.19 37.51 23.12
CA LEU A 177 -32.09 37.06 23.98
C LEU A 177 -32.17 35.53 24.18
N THR A 178 -33.37 35.02 24.45
CA THR A 178 -33.62 33.59 24.63
C THR A 178 -33.22 32.79 23.37
N GLN A 179 -33.62 33.27 22.19
CA GLN A 179 -33.27 32.64 20.91
C GLN A 179 -31.77 32.71 20.62
N PHE A 180 -31.12 33.85 20.87
CA PHE A 180 -29.68 33.99 20.72
C PHE A 180 -28.92 32.99 21.62
N GLN A 181 -29.27 32.91 22.90
CA GLN A 181 -28.67 31.96 23.85
C GLN A 181 -28.97 30.51 23.48
N GLN A 182 -30.17 30.21 22.97
CA GLN A 182 -30.49 28.89 22.42
C GLN A 182 -29.53 28.52 21.29
N GLY A 183 -29.31 29.41 20.32
CA GLY A 183 -28.43 29.14 19.19
C GLY A 183 -26.98 28.89 19.62
N ARG A 184 -26.51 29.61 20.65
CA ARG A 184 -25.19 29.33 21.25
C ARG A 184 -25.14 27.94 21.87
N ARG A 185 -26.12 27.59 22.72
CA ARG A 185 -26.16 26.26 23.37
C ARG A 185 -26.17 25.11 22.36
N GLU A 186 -26.95 25.23 21.28
CA GLU A 186 -27.01 24.20 20.24
C GLU A 186 -25.63 23.92 19.61
N VAL A 187 -24.83 24.96 19.37
CA VAL A 187 -23.47 24.79 18.82
C VAL A 187 -22.51 24.19 19.85
N ILE A 188 -22.61 24.59 21.12
CA ILE A 188 -21.82 23.98 22.21
C ILE A 188 -22.12 22.48 22.29
N GLU A 189 -23.40 22.12 22.39
CA GLU A 189 -23.82 20.71 22.49
C GLU A 189 -23.38 19.88 21.28
N GLU A 190 -23.46 20.43 20.07
CA GLU A 190 -23.00 19.73 18.87
C GLU A 190 -21.46 19.64 18.81
N HIS A 191 -20.74 20.67 19.23
CA HIS A 191 -19.27 20.65 19.27
C HIS A 191 -18.76 19.65 20.31
N GLU A 192 -19.36 19.61 21.50
CA GLU A 192 -19.06 18.61 22.53
C GLU A 192 -19.26 17.18 22.03
N LYS A 193 -20.33 16.93 21.24
CA LYS A 193 -20.54 15.63 20.58
C LYS A 193 -19.40 15.28 19.63
N TYR A 194 -18.99 16.21 18.76
CA TYR A 194 -17.85 15.94 17.86
C TYR A 194 -16.55 15.70 18.62
N LEU A 195 -16.27 16.45 19.69
CA LEU A 195 -15.08 16.24 20.52
C LEU A 195 -15.08 14.87 21.19
N ALA A 196 -16.21 14.46 21.77
CA ALA A 196 -16.38 13.13 22.36
C ALA A 196 -16.20 12.02 21.33
N GLU A 197 -16.75 12.18 20.10
CA GLU A 197 -16.56 11.21 19.02
C GLU A 197 -15.11 11.15 18.50
N ILE A 198 -14.41 12.29 18.45
CA ILE A 198 -12.98 12.37 18.10
C ILE A 198 -12.14 11.63 19.14
N GLU A 199 -12.39 11.87 20.42
CA GLU A 199 -11.68 11.23 21.53
C GLU A 199 -11.94 9.72 21.55
N ALA A 200 -13.21 9.30 21.44
CA ALA A 200 -13.57 7.88 21.32
C ALA A 200 -12.87 7.22 20.11
N SER A 201 -12.88 7.88 18.95
CA SER A 201 -12.19 7.37 17.76
C SER A 201 -10.67 7.29 17.94
N ARG A 202 -10.04 8.18 18.72
CA ARG A 202 -8.61 8.12 19.02
C ARG A 202 -8.29 6.96 19.96
N ALA A 203 -9.12 6.75 20.98
CA ALA A 203 -8.98 5.61 21.90
C ALA A 203 -9.16 4.26 21.16
N ASP A 204 -10.11 4.18 20.23
CA ASP A 204 -10.29 3.02 19.35
C ASP A 204 -9.04 2.79 18.47
N ASP A 205 -8.50 3.85 17.86
CA ASP A 205 -7.30 3.80 17.02
C ASP A 205 -6.05 3.37 17.82
N GLU A 206 -5.92 3.84 19.07
CA GLU A 206 -4.88 3.44 20.01
C GLU A 206 -4.98 1.95 20.38
N THR A 207 -6.17 1.50 20.75
CA THR A 207 -6.43 0.09 21.09
C THR A 207 -6.15 -0.84 19.90
N ALA A 208 -6.62 -0.45 18.71
CA ALA A 208 -6.34 -1.21 17.49
C ALA A 208 -4.84 -1.22 17.12
N ALA A 209 -4.11 -0.14 17.42
CA ALA A 209 -2.67 -0.09 17.20
C ALA A 209 -1.92 -1.00 18.18
N THR A 210 -2.30 -1.03 19.46
CA THR A 210 -1.70 -1.94 20.46
C THR A 210 -1.98 -3.40 20.13
N GLU A 211 -3.22 -3.75 19.79
CA GLU A 211 -3.56 -5.12 19.39
C GLU A 211 -2.79 -5.59 18.16
N ARG A 212 -2.59 -4.72 17.16
CA ARG A 212 -1.75 -5.04 15.99
C ARG A 212 -0.30 -5.24 16.38
N ALA A 213 0.25 -4.40 17.25
CA ALA A 213 1.62 -4.53 17.71
C ALA A 213 1.84 -5.83 18.50
N GLU A 214 0.89 -6.20 19.37
CA GLU A 214 0.92 -7.47 20.10
C GLU A 214 0.80 -8.68 19.16
N ASN A 215 -0.11 -8.64 18.19
CA ASN A 215 -0.27 -9.71 17.20
C ASN A 215 0.99 -9.88 16.34
N ASP A 216 1.61 -8.77 15.90
CA ASP A 216 2.87 -8.80 15.16
C ASP A 216 4.01 -9.37 16.01
N ALA A 217 4.10 -8.98 17.30
CA ALA A 217 5.09 -9.51 18.23
C ALA A 217 4.90 -11.02 18.48
N ASN A 218 3.67 -11.46 18.70
CA ASN A 218 3.33 -12.88 18.88
C ASN A 218 3.62 -13.69 17.61
N PHE A 219 3.34 -13.14 16.43
CA PHE A 219 3.68 -13.78 15.15
C PHE A 219 5.19 -13.98 15.02
N VAL A 220 5.99 -12.93 15.29
CA VAL A 220 7.45 -13.01 15.22
C VAL A 220 8.01 -14.02 16.22
N ALA A 221 7.48 -14.07 17.44
CA ALA A 221 7.88 -15.04 18.46
C ALA A 221 7.58 -16.48 18.01
N ASN A 222 6.35 -16.76 17.57
CA ASN A 222 5.95 -18.10 17.10
C ASN A 222 6.79 -18.58 15.91
N GLU A 223 7.08 -17.69 14.95
CA GLU A 223 7.92 -18.03 13.80
C GLU A 223 9.38 -18.26 14.20
N ARG A 224 9.91 -17.59 15.23
CA ARG A 224 11.24 -17.89 15.77
C ARG A 224 11.32 -19.27 16.39
N ASP A 225 10.35 -19.65 17.20
CA ASP A 225 10.29 -20.97 17.82
C ASP A 225 10.21 -22.07 16.76
N ARG A 226 9.44 -21.83 15.69
CA ARG A 226 9.38 -22.71 14.53
C ARG A 226 10.72 -22.83 13.82
N VAL A 227 11.40 -21.72 13.51
CA VAL A 227 12.72 -21.72 12.86
C VAL A 227 13.76 -22.46 13.72
N ALA A 228 13.73 -22.27 15.04
CA ALA A 228 14.60 -22.99 15.97
C ALA A 228 14.34 -24.50 15.93
N THR A 229 13.07 -24.91 16.03
CA THR A 229 12.67 -26.32 15.95
C THR A 229 13.08 -26.97 14.62
N GLU A 230 12.89 -26.27 13.49
CA GLU A 230 13.29 -26.77 12.17
C GLU A 230 14.82 -26.90 12.04
N ARG A 231 15.61 -26.01 12.67
CA ARG A 231 17.08 -26.14 12.72
C ARG A 231 17.50 -27.40 13.48
N ASP A 232 16.93 -27.64 14.66
CA ASP A 232 17.25 -28.81 15.48
C ASP A 232 16.91 -30.12 14.74
N GLN A 233 15.79 -30.13 14.00
CA GLN A 233 15.41 -31.26 13.16
C GLN A 233 16.41 -31.50 12.00
N ILE A 234 16.90 -30.44 11.35
CA ILE A 234 17.91 -30.56 10.29
C ILE A 234 19.22 -31.11 10.86
N GLU A 235 19.66 -30.61 12.02
CA GLU A 235 20.87 -31.07 12.68
C GLU A 235 20.78 -32.54 13.09
N THR A 236 19.66 -32.94 13.71
CA THR A 236 19.40 -34.33 14.07
C THR A 236 19.40 -35.24 12.84
N SER A 237 18.68 -34.84 11.78
CA SER A 237 18.63 -35.60 10.53
C SER A 237 20.00 -35.75 9.86
N LEU A 238 20.87 -34.73 9.95
CA LEU A 238 22.24 -34.81 9.41
C LEU A 238 23.13 -35.74 10.23
N SER A 239 23.01 -35.70 11.56
CA SER A 239 23.72 -36.60 12.45
C SER A 239 23.34 -38.06 12.20
N ASP A 240 22.05 -38.35 12.07
CA ASP A 240 21.53 -39.70 11.77
C ASP A 240 21.96 -40.18 10.37
N ALA A 241 21.91 -39.29 9.38
CA ALA A 241 22.39 -39.55 8.03
C ALA A 241 23.88 -39.88 8.01
N GLN A 242 24.69 -39.10 8.73
CA GLN A 242 26.13 -39.31 8.86
C GLN A 242 26.44 -40.66 9.50
N LYS A 243 25.78 -40.97 10.61
CA LYS A 243 25.94 -42.25 11.30
C LYS A 243 25.59 -43.44 10.39
N THR A 244 24.45 -43.34 9.71
CA THR A 244 24.00 -44.39 8.76
C THR A 244 25.00 -44.58 7.62
N ALA A 245 25.51 -43.48 7.06
CA ALA A 245 26.51 -43.53 5.99
C ALA A 245 27.85 -44.12 6.48
N THR A 246 28.30 -43.77 7.68
CA THR A 246 29.54 -44.33 8.26
C THR A 246 29.41 -45.81 8.57
N ASP A 247 28.27 -46.24 9.13
CA ASP A 247 28.01 -47.65 9.44
C ASP A 247 27.94 -48.49 8.16
N ALA A 248 27.25 -47.99 7.13
CA ALA A 248 27.17 -48.63 5.82
C ALA A 248 28.55 -48.71 5.13
N ALA A 249 29.33 -47.63 5.17
CA ALA A 249 30.69 -47.63 4.61
C ALA A 249 31.60 -48.63 5.33
N ALA A 250 31.54 -48.69 6.67
CA ALA A 250 32.30 -49.65 7.47
C ALA A 250 31.90 -51.10 7.17
N ALA A 251 30.61 -51.37 6.95
CA ALA A 251 30.12 -52.69 6.54
C ALA A 251 30.66 -53.10 5.16
N ILE A 252 30.70 -52.18 4.20
CA ILE A 252 31.28 -52.42 2.87
C ILE A 252 32.80 -52.64 2.97
N ASP A 253 33.50 -51.85 3.78
CA ASP A 253 34.95 -51.95 3.94
C ASP A 253 35.39 -53.29 4.56
N LYS A 254 34.58 -53.87 5.46
CA LYS A 254 34.78 -55.25 5.96
C LYS A 254 34.71 -56.30 4.84
N GLY A 255 33.95 -56.06 3.76
CA GLY A 255 33.87 -56.94 2.59
C GLY A 255 35.09 -56.88 1.67
N PHE A 256 35.83 -55.77 1.64
CA PHE A 256 36.99 -55.62 0.75
C PHE A 256 38.20 -56.45 1.17
N ALA A 257 38.51 -56.49 2.46
CA ALA A 257 39.69 -57.18 2.98
C ALA A 257 39.78 -58.67 2.57
N PRO A 258 38.73 -59.51 2.75
CA PRO A 258 38.79 -60.91 2.34
C PRO A 258 38.92 -61.08 0.83
N LEU A 259 38.25 -60.24 0.03
CA LEU A 259 38.35 -60.29 -1.43
C LEU A 259 39.76 -59.96 -1.93
N GLN A 260 40.41 -58.96 -1.33
CA GLN A 260 41.79 -58.61 -1.66
C GLN A 260 42.75 -59.75 -1.31
N GLN A 261 42.56 -60.40 -0.16
CA GLN A 261 43.35 -61.56 0.24
C GLN A 261 43.16 -62.74 -0.72
N GLN A 262 41.91 -63.04 -1.11
CA GLN A 262 41.61 -64.11 -2.06
C GLN A 262 42.20 -63.83 -3.45
N LEU A 263 42.08 -62.59 -3.95
CA LEU A 263 42.72 -62.19 -5.21
C LEU A 263 44.24 -62.31 -5.14
N GLN A 264 44.86 -61.97 -4.01
CA GLN A 264 46.30 -62.13 -3.82
C GLN A 264 46.72 -63.60 -3.80
N GLN A 265 45.99 -64.45 -3.08
CA GLN A 265 46.22 -65.90 -3.05
C GLN A 265 46.09 -66.51 -4.45
N LEU A 266 45.07 -66.09 -5.20
CA LEU A 266 44.85 -66.56 -6.56
C LEU A 266 45.98 -66.13 -7.51
N ARG A 267 46.48 -64.89 -7.39
CA ARG A 267 47.67 -64.43 -8.14
C ARG A 267 48.91 -65.27 -7.85
N LEU A 268 49.14 -65.62 -6.57
CA LEU A 268 50.25 -66.49 -6.18
C LEU A 268 50.10 -67.91 -6.74
N ALA A 269 48.88 -68.44 -6.82
CA ALA A 269 48.61 -69.77 -7.39
C ALA A 269 48.74 -69.80 -8.92
N VAL A 270 48.33 -68.73 -9.61
CA VAL A 270 48.36 -68.63 -11.08
C VAL A 270 49.77 -68.43 -11.63
N GLY A 271 50.65 -67.71 -10.91
CA GLY A 271 52.00 -67.38 -11.36
C GLY A 271 52.82 -68.59 -11.86
N PRO A 272 52.93 -69.69 -11.09
CA PRO A 272 53.63 -70.90 -11.54
C PRO A 272 53.03 -71.56 -12.78
N ILE A 273 51.69 -71.58 -12.92
CA ILE A 273 51.00 -72.16 -14.07
C ILE A 273 51.32 -71.35 -15.34
N GLN A 274 51.23 -70.02 -15.24
CA GLN A 274 51.58 -69.13 -16.34
C GLN A 274 53.06 -69.23 -16.72
N ALA A 275 53.96 -69.37 -15.75
CA ALA A 275 55.39 -69.61 -16.04
C ALA A 275 55.61 -70.92 -16.81
N ARG A 276 54.90 -72.01 -16.46
CA ARG A 276 54.94 -73.27 -17.19
C ARG A 276 54.36 -73.14 -18.61
N ILE A 277 53.21 -72.49 -18.76
CA ILE A 277 52.62 -72.21 -20.09
C ILE A 277 53.61 -71.45 -20.97
N ASN A 278 54.21 -70.37 -20.46
CA ASN A 278 55.18 -69.56 -21.20
C ASN A 278 56.42 -70.38 -21.58
N SER A 279 56.94 -71.21 -20.66
CA SER A 279 58.07 -72.10 -20.93
C SER A 279 57.76 -73.12 -22.03
N LEU A 280 56.59 -73.78 -21.96
CA LEU A 280 56.13 -74.73 -22.97
C LEU A 280 55.90 -74.06 -24.33
N GLN A 281 55.41 -72.81 -24.36
CA GLN A 281 55.27 -72.03 -25.60
C GLN A 281 56.64 -71.73 -26.24
N LEU A 282 57.65 -71.39 -25.43
CA LEU A 282 59.01 -71.18 -25.93
C LEU A 282 59.60 -72.48 -26.49
N GLN A 283 59.46 -73.59 -25.78
CA GLN A 283 59.91 -74.91 -26.24
C GLN A 283 59.21 -75.31 -27.54
N HIS A 284 57.89 -75.16 -27.62
CA HIS A 284 57.12 -75.43 -28.83
C HIS A 284 57.63 -74.66 -30.04
N ASN A 285 57.88 -73.35 -29.88
CA ASN A 285 58.39 -72.50 -30.95
C ASN A 285 59.81 -72.92 -31.39
N ASP A 286 60.66 -73.32 -30.46
CA ASP A 286 62.01 -73.81 -30.75
C ASP A 286 61.97 -75.15 -31.53
N VAL A 287 61.18 -76.13 -31.08
CA VAL A 287 61.03 -77.42 -31.76
C VAL A 287 60.48 -77.26 -33.19
N ILE A 288 59.49 -76.38 -33.40
CA ILE A 288 58.97 -76.06 -34.73
C ILE A 288 60.06 -75.43 -35.61
N ALA A 289 60.84 -74.49 -35.07
CA ALA A 289 61.92 -73.84 -35.80
C ALA A 289 63.01 -74.84 -36.20
N GLN A 290 63.31 -75.83 -35.35
CA GLN A 290 64.24 -76.92 -35.67
C GLN A 290 63.68 -77.85 -36.74
N ALA A 291 62.41 -78.25 -36.64
CA ALA A 291 61.74 -79.10 -37.62
C ALA A 291 61.68 -78.46 -39.02
N ALA A 292 61.57 -77.13 -39.10
CA ALA A 292 61.59 -76.38 -40.35
C ALA A 292 62.97 -76.38 -41.04
N ARG A 293 64.06 -76.57 -40.29
CA ARG A 293 65.45 -76.56 -40.79
C ARG A 293 65.94 -77.93 -41.23
N ILE A 294 65.31 -79.00 -40.76
CA ILE A 294 65.74 -80.39 -41.01
C ILE A 294 65.12 -80.90 -42.31
N GLN A 295 65.97 -81.46 -43.19
CA GLN A 295 65.55 -82.05 -44.46
C GLN A 295 65.24 -83.55 -44.35
N ASP A 296 65.78 -84.23 -43.34
CA ASP A 296 65.50 -85.65 -43.09
C ASP A 296 64.03 -85.84 -42.64
N PRO A 297 63.22 -86.60 -43.42
CA PRO A 297 61.80 -86.77 -43.14
C PRO A 297 61.54 -87.48 -41.80
N VAL A 298 62.39 -88.41 -41.39
CA VAL A 298 62.19 -89.21 -40.16
C VAL A 298 62.46 -88.35 -38.93
N LEU A 299 63.55 -87.59 -38.95
CA LEU A 299 63.89 -86.68 -37.86
C LEU A 299 62.86 -85.54 -37.75
N LYS A 300 62.38 -85.04 -38.88
CA LYS A 300 61.31 -84.04 -38.93
C LYS A 300 60.00 -84.57 -38.34
N GLU A 301 59.59 -85.78 -38.69
CA GLU A 301 58.40 -86.43 -38.12
C GLU A 301 58.53 -86.62 -36.59
N SER A 302 59.72 -87.00 -36.11
CA SER A 302 59.99 -87.08 -34.68
C SER A 302 59.82 -85.73 -33.94
N LEU A 303 60.32 -84.63 -34.52
CA LEU A 303 60.16 -83.28 -33.95
C LEU A 303 58.71 -82.79 -34.02
N LEU A 304 57.96 -83.15 -35.05
CA LEU A 304 56.52 -82.89 -35.11
C LEU A 304 55.77 -83.68 -34.03
N GLY A 305 56.13 -84.94 -33.78
CA GLY A 305 55.58 -85.70 -32.65
C GLY A 305 55.89 -85.08 -31.27
N GLN A 306 57.09 -84.50 -31.10
CA GLN A 306 57.43 -83.72 -29.89
C GLN A 306 56.59 -82.44 -29.79
N THR A 307 56.32 -81.77 -30.92
CA THR A 307 55.45 -80.59 -30.98
C THR A 307 54.04 -80.94 -30.51
N ASP A 308 53.47 -82.05 -30.99
CA ASP A 308 52.15 -82.51 -30.55
C ASP A 308 52.11 -82.84 -29.05
N ALA A 309 53.16 -83.44 -28.50
CA ALA A 309 53.27 -83.70 -27.08
C ALA A 309 53.28 -82.40 -26.25
N ILE A 310 54.01 -81.36 -26.69
CA ILE A 310 54.04 -80.04 -26.05
C ILE A 310 52.66 -79.37 -26.16
N ILE A 311 51.96 -79.47 -27.30
CA ILE A 311 50.61 -78.93 -27.47
C ILE A 311 49.62 -79.57 -26.49
N ILE A 312 49.70 -80.89 -26.29
CA ILE A 312 48.85 -81.60 -25.31
C ILE A 312 49.14 -81.08 -23.88
N GLN A 313 50.41 -80.87 -23.52
CA GLN A 313 50.78 -80.30 -22.22
C GLN A 313 50.29 -78.85 -22.06
N LEU A 314 50.41 -78.02 -23.10
CA LEU A 314 49.87 -76.66 -23.12
C LEU A 314 48.35 -76.64 -22.90
N ARG A 315 47.61 -77.56 -23.54
CA ARG A 315 46.16 -77.69 -23.33
C ARG A 315 45.86 -78.05 -21.88
N ARG A 316 46.58 -79.02 -21.31
CA ARG A 316 46.41 -79.41 -19.90
C ARG A 316 46.66 -78.25 -18.95
N GLU A 317 47.77 -77.52 -19.10
CA GLU A 317 48.08 -76.37 -18.23
C GLU A 317 47.06 -75.23 -18.39
N ARG A 318 46.55 -75.00 -19.61
CA ARG A 318 45.45 -74.03 -19.85
C ARG A 318 44.14 -74.48 -19.22
N ASP A 319 43.81 -75.77 -19.28
CA ASP A 319 42.63 -76.31 -18.61
C ASP A 319 42.76 -76.22 -17.08
N PHE A 320 43.98 -76.38 -16.53
CA PHE A 320 44.28 -76.11 -15.12
C PHE A 320 44.16 -74.63 -14.75
N LEU A 321 44.49 -73.72 -15.66
CA LEU A 321 44.39 -72.27 -15.42
C LEU A 321 42.94 -71.75 -15.41
N ARG A 322 42.08 -72.31 -16.27
CA ARG A 322 40.68 -71.87 -16.46
C ARG A 322 39.86 -71.70 -15.17
N PRO A 323 39.87 -72.62 -14.18
CA PRO A 323 39.12 -72.42 -12.94
C PRO A 323 39.61 -71.21 -12.13
N TYR A 324 40.92 -70.91 -12.14
CA TYR A 324 41.46 -69.73 -11.48
C TYR A 324 41.06 -68.43 -12.19
N GLU A 325 41.03 -68.42 -13.52
CA GLU A 325 40.54 -67.25 -14.28
C GLU A 325 39.06 -66.98 -14.01
N PHE A 326 38.25 -68.05 -13.93
CA PHE A 326 36.83 -67.94 -13.57
C PHE A 326 36.64 -67.38 -12.16
N GLU A 327 37.40 -67.89 -11.18
CA GLU A 327 37.34 -67.40 -9.81
C GLU A 327 37.85 -65.96 -9.69
N ALA A 328 38.91 -65.58 -10.40
CA ALA A 328 39.39 -64.20 -10.47
C ALA A 328 38.31 -63.26 -11.03
N ALA A 329 37.64 -63.66 -12.11
CA ALA A 329 36.54 -62.90 -12.70
C ALA A 329 35.38 -62.72 -11.71
N ARG A 330 35.02 -63.80 -10.97
CA ARG A 330 33.99 -63.74 -9.92
C ARG A 330 34.36 -62.76 -8.81
N LEU A 331 35.58 -62.85 -8.27
CA LEU A 331 36.05 -61.97 -7.19
C LEU A 331 36.17 -60.51 -7.64
N ASN A 332 36.62 -60.26 -8.87
CA ASN A 332 36.65 -58.92 -9.44
C ASN A 332 35.24 -58.34 -9.61
N ALA A 333 34.26 -59.15 -10.05
CA ALA A 333 32.87 -58.70 -10.15
C ALA A 333 32.29 -58.33 -8.77
N GLU A 334 32.59 -59.12 -7.73
CA GLU A 334 32.17 -58.83 -6.37
C GLU A 334 32.82 -57.55 -5.82
N TYR A 335 34.12 -57.38 -6.07
CA TYR A 335 34.84 -56.15 -5.73
C TYR A 335 34.21 -54.90 -6.38
N GLN A 336 33.89 -54.98 -7.68
CA GLN A 336 33.24 -53.88 -8.38
C GLN A 336 31.83 -53.59 -7.83
N ARG A 337 31.09 -54.62 -7.42
CA ARG A 337 29.78 -54.46 -6.77
C ARG A 337 29.90 -53.70 -5.45
N LEU A 338 30.88 -54.04 -4.60
CA LEU A 338 31.12 -53.32 -3.34
C LEU A 338 31.54 -51.86 -3.59
N MET A 339 32.37 -51.61 -4.61
CA MET A 339 32.74 -50.24 -5.02
C MET A 339 31.52 -49.42 -5.46
N GLN A 340 30.63 -50.00 -6.27
CA GLN A 340 29.39 -49.35 -6.68
C GLN A 340 28.47 -49.08 -5.47
N GLN A 341 28.35 -50.03 -4.54
CA GLN A 341 27.59 -49.82 -3.30
C GLN A 341 28.16 -48.67 -2.47
N LYS A 342 29.50 -48.59 -2.34
CA LYS A 342 30.16 -47.48 -1.63
C LYS A 342 29.87 -46.13 -2.28
N ALA A 343 29.93 -46.08 -3.61
CA ALA A 343 29.60 -44.88 -4.37
C ALA A 343 28.12 -44.46 -4.18
N ILE A 344 27.19 -45.42 -4.15
CA ILE A 344 25.76 -45.17 -3.90
C ILE A 344 25.56 -44.59 -2.50
N VAL A 345 26.16 -45.19 -1.45
CA VAL A 345 26.07 -44.68 -0.07
C VAL A 345 26.62 -43.26 0.02
N GLY A 346 27.77 -42.99 -0.61
CA GLY A 346 28.35 -41.65 -0.66
C GLY A 346 27.46 -40.63 -1.37
N ALA A 347 26.88 -40.99 -2.51
CA ALA A 347 25.98 -40.13 -3.27
C ALA A 347 24.67 -39.84 -2.50
N GLN A 348 24.12 -40.84 -1.81
CA GLN A 348 22.93 -40.68 -0.97
C GLN A 348 23.17 -39.71 0.18
N PHE A 349 24.28 -39.89 0.92
CA PHE A 349 24.65 -38.98 2.00
C PHE A 349 24.89 -37.56 1.49
N GLN A 350 25.63 -37.39 0.39
CA GLN A 350 25.85 -36.07 -0.21
C GLN A 350 24.54 -35.40 -0.65
N GLY A 351 23.58 -36.18 -1.15
CA GLY A 351 22.24 -35.70 -1.47
C GLY A 351 21.50 -35.14 -0.24
N GLN A 352 21.57 -35.86 0.89
CA GLN A 352 20.99 -35.41 2.17
C GLN A 352 21.67 -34.14 2.70
N VAL A 353 23.01 -34.05 2.61
CA VAL A 353 23.76 -32.84 2.97
C VAL A 353 23.32 -31.64 2.13
N ASN A 354 23.22 -31.80 0.81
CA ASN A 354 22.79 -30.72 -0.09
C ASN A 354 21.35 -30.27 0.22
N GLN A 355 20.45 -31.22 0.50
CA GLN A 355 19.08 -30.90 0.91
C GLN A 355 19.04 -30.13 2.23
N ALA A 356 19.80 -30.57 3.24
CA ALA A 356 19.90 -29.87 4.52
C ALA A 356 20.46 -28.45 4.37
N ASN A 357 21.51 -28.27 3.56
CA ASN A 357 22.09 -26.96 3.28
C ASN A 357 21.06 -26.01 2.63
N SER A 358 20.31 -26.48 1.64
CA SER A 358 19.27 -25.65 1.00
C SER A 358 18.16 -25.23 1.98
N ARG A 359 17.77 -26.14 2.90
CA ARG A 359 16.81 -25.82 3.96
C ARG A 359 17.39 -24.80 4.95
N GLN A 360 18.63 -24.99 5.39
CA GLN A 360 19.31 -24.05 6.27
C GLN A 360 19.44 -22.64 5.66
N GLU A 361 19.73 -22.55 4.36
CA GLU A 361 19.72 -21.27 3.64
C GLU A 361 18.34 -20.61 3.64
N SER A 362 17.27 -21.38 3.43
CA SER A 362 15.90 -20.85 3.50
C SER A 362 15.55 -20.34 4.90
N LEU A 363 15.91 -21.09 5.96
CA LEU A 363 15.73 -20.67 7.35
C LEU A 363 16.52 -19.39 7.66
N ASN A 364 17.76 -19.27 7.18
CA ASN A 364 18.57 -18.06 7.34
C ASN A 364 17.94 -16.83 6.66
N ARG A 365 17.22 -17.02 5.54
CA ARG A 365 16.47 -15.93 4.89
C ARG A 365 15.25 -15.55 5.72
N THR A 366 14.51 -16.53 6.24
CA THR A 366 13.37 -16.30 7.14
C THR A 366 13.80 -15.55 8.39
N GLU A 367 14.87 -15.97 9.06
CA GLU A 367 15.41 -15.30 10.25
C GLU A 367 15.83 -13.86 9.96
N LYS A 368 16.48 -13.59 8.81
CA LYS A 368 16.80 -12.22 8.39
C LYS A 368 15.54 -11.37 8.21
N ASN A 369 14.46 -11.95 7.67
CA ASN A 369 13.19 -11.25 7.51
C ASN A 369 12.51 -10.99 8.86
N LEU A 370 12.51 -11.96 9.77
CA LEU A 370 12.01 -11.80 11.14
C LEU A 370 12.78 -10.71 11.89
N ASN A 371 14.11 -10.70 11.78
CA ASN A 371 14.94 -9.65 12.38
C ASN A 371 14.64 -8.26 11.80
N ARG A 372 14.30 -8.17 10.51
CA ARG A 372 13.86 -6.89 9.90
C ARG A 372 12.48 -6.46 10.39
N GLN A 373 11.58 -7.40 10.65
CA GLN A 373 10.26 -7.11 11.21
C GLN A 373 10.35 -6.67 12.66
N GLU A 374 11.15 -7.34 13.48
CA GLU A 374 11.39 -6.99 14.88
C GLU A 374 12.09 -5.63 15.02
N ASN A 375 13.12 -5.37 14.20
CA ASN A 375 13.83 -4.10 14.22
C ASN A 375 13.12 -3.00 13.44
N LYS A 376 11.93 -3.25 12.89
CA LYS A 376 11.16 -2.20 12.24
C LYS A 376 10.76 -1.23 13.35
N PRO A 377 11.24 0.02 13.33
CA PRO A 377 10.88 0.97 14.38
C PRO A 377 9.36 1.07 14.37
N VAL A 378 8.74 0.69 15.48
CA VAL A 378 7.32 0.94 15.72
C VAL A 378 7.19 2.45 15.66
N ARG A 379 6.80 2.97 14.49
CA ARG A 379 6.50 4.39 14.34
C ARG A 379 5.28 4.62 15.22
N THR A 380 5.53 5.10 16.43
CA THR A 380 4.55 5.44 17.47
C THR A 380 3.60 6.56 17.06
N THR A 381 3.78 7.16 15.88
CA THR A 381 2.75 7.99 15.27
C THR A 381 1.63 7.09 14.78
N ILE A 382 0.65 6.83 15.66
CA ILE A 382 -0.66 6.31 15.26
C ILE A 382 -1.23 7.35 14.29
N PRO A 383 -1.29 7.04 12.99
CA PRO A 383 -1.82 7.99 12.04
C PRO A 383 -3.29 8.16 12.36
N SER A 384 -3.71 9.39 12.70
CA SER A 384 -5.12 9.75 12.87
C SER A 384 -5.94 9.12 11.75
N SER A 385 -6.90 8.26 12.11
CA SER A 385 -7.70 7.52 11.14
C SER A 385 -8.50 8.46 10.25
N THR A 386 -8.92 7.98 9.08
CA THR A 386 -9.84 8.71 8.20
C THR A 386 -11.10 9.14 8.95
N ARG A 387 -11.56 8.33 9.92
CA ARG A 387 -12.70 8.65 10.80
C ARG A 387 -12.39 9.85 11.70
N THR A 388 -11.29 9.82 12.45
CA THR A 388 -10.88 10.94 13.32
C THR A 388 -10.70 12.24 12.52
N ARG A 389 -10.06 12.17 11.35
CA ARG A 389 -9.91 13.34 10.46
C ARG A 389 -11.24 13.85 9.94
N GLY A 390 -12.15 12.94 9.58
CA GLY A 390 -13.49 13.30 9.12
C GLY A 390 -14.30 14.01 10.20
N MET A 391 -14.25 13.53 11.45
CA MET A 391 -14.91 14.17 12.58
C MET A 391 -14.28 15.51 12.93
N GLN A 392 -12.95 15.61 12.89
CA GLN A 392 -12.25 16.88 13.06
C GLN A 392 -12.65 17.89 11.99
N ALA A 393 -12.72 17.48 10.72
CA ALA A 393 -13.18 18.34 9.63
C ALA A 393 -14.63 18.80 9.82
N LYS A 394 -15.51 17.93 10.35
CA LYS A 394 -16.88 18.32 10.71
C LYS A 394 -16.90 19.33 11.86
N ALA A 395 -16.13 19.09 12.92
CA ALA A 395 -16.02 20.00 14.07
C ALA A 395 -15.49 21.38 13.67
N GLU A 396 -14.64 21.45 12.64
CA GLU A 396 -14.09 22.70 12.13
C GLU A 396 -15.01 23.39 11.08
N SER A 397 -15.95 22.65 10.48
CA SER A 397 -16.80 23.18 9.40
C SER A 397 -18.00 23.95 9.92
N LEU A 398 -18.17 25.20 9.47
CA LEU A 398 -19.36 26.00 9.74
C LEU A 398 -20.65 25.28 9.33
N THR A 399 -20.62 24.53 8.23
CA THR A 399 -21.82 23.88 7.68
C THR A 399 -22.36 22.75 8.54
N SER A 400 -21.55 22.22 9.47
CA SER A 400 -22.00 21.22 10.44
C SER A 400 -23.00 21.84 11.41
N TYR A 401 -22.68 23.04 11.90
CA TYR A 401 -23.47 23.78 12.90
C TYR A 401 -24.58 24.63 12.29
N GLN A 402 -24.30 25.25 11.12
CA GLN A 402 -25.25 26.11 10.44
C GLN A 402 -25.05 26.05 8.93
N ALA A 403 -25.81 25.18 8.27
CA ALA A 403 -26.00 25.26 6.82
C ALA A 403 -26.85 26.49 6.48
N PHE A 404 -26.46 27.25 5.47
CA PHE A 404 -27.35 28.29 4.92
C PHE A 404 -28.39 27.62 4.01
N PRO A 405 -29.70 27.81 4.25
CA PRO A 405 -30.76 27.17 3.46
C PRO A 405 -30.94 27.88 2.11
N LEU A 406 -29.89 27.84 1.28
CA LEU A 406 -29.77 28.61 0.05
C LEU A 406 -30.95 28.39 -0.90
N GLU A 407 -31.37 27.13 -1.07
CA GLU A 407 -32.47 26.78 -1.97
C GLU A 407 -33.84 27.18 -1.40
N GLU A 408 -34.05 27.06 -0.09
CA GLU A 408 -35.30 27.49 0.54
C GLU A 408 -35.46 29.01 0.47
N GLU A 409 -34.39 29.76 0.75
CA GLU A 409 -34.36 31.22 0.62
C GLU A 409 -34.56 31.65 -0.84
N ARG A 410 -33.96 30.93 -1.81
CA ARG A 410 -34.20 31.16 -3.24
C ARG A 410 -35.68 30.98 -3.58
N LEU A 411 -36.28 29.87 -3.18
CA LEU A 411 -37.69 29.58 -3.45
C LEU A 411 -38.63 30.58 -2.77
N ARG A 412 -38.33 30.98 -1.53
CA ARG A 412 -39.07 32.01 -0.80
C ARG A 412 -39.04 33.33 -1.57
N MET A 413 -37.87 33.73 -2.08
CA MET A 413 -37.75 34.96 -2.87
C MET A 413 -38.50 34.89 -4.21
N ILE A 414 -38.49 33.75 -4.90
CA ILE A 414 -39.30 33.53 -6.10
C ILE A 414 -40.79 33.76 -5.78
N GLN A 415 -41.28 33.20 -4.66
CA GLN A 415 -42.69 33.34 -4.27
C GLN A 415 -43.05 34.79 -3.93
N LEU A 416 -42.18 35.49 -3.19
CA LEU A 416 -42.38 36.90 -2.83
C LEU A 416 -42.32 37.83 -4.05
N LEU A 417 -41.63 37.44 -5.10
CA LEU A 417 -41.63 38.14 -6.39
C LEU A 417 -42.83 37.72 -7.27
N ARG A 418 -43.62 36.71 -6.94
CA ARG A 418 -44.82 36.37 -7.73
C ARG A 418 -46.10 37.04 -7.21
N GLN A 419 -46.06 37.52 -5.96
CA GLN A 419 -47.13 38.27 -5.30
C GLN A 419 -46.96 39.76 -5.57
#